data_AF-A0A5N6IKJ5-F1
#
_entry.id   AF-A0A5N6IKJ5-F1
#
_cell.length_a   1.000
_cell.length_b   1.000
_cell.length_c   1.000
_cell.angle_alpha   90.00
_cell.angle_beta   90.00
_cell.angle_gamma   90.00
#
_symmetry.space_group_name_H-M   'P 1'
#
loop_
_entity.id
_entity.type
_entity.pdbx_description
1 polymer ?
#
loop_
_entity_poly.entity_id
_entity_poly.type
_entity_poly.pdbx_seq_one_letter_code
_entity_poly.pdbx_strand_id
1 'polypeptide(L)'
;MNIYAADNQDILTSAARNATQFSALPPLHLSRALYIPHHDSSTCHLSVYDTSSQYSASAGGLPIGSSQYVVALGLMQKPQAEGTFLDSIAYTVNFGAGSYSNAGVVISVQHYSFSSISLSRSVEVEVVIGTATTDDNVTVLIPRTGAHSIPEEFPMATSYPIPSSETRDGIFKQPYFTFQVPGEDGQKKTAFEWQIDPLHTGRMRYTLVRVPSRHQGIAEPGPLDIVAIYHHIGVGASLSLPYSEGILLVPHEMDHKTETMVVASALGMLWRLRELRGEAQVSWRGSRYSKIPHFNSIKSLLGRKK
;
A
#
# COMPACT_ATOMS: atom_id res chain seq x y z
N MET A 1 39.92 -14.85 -20.61
CA MET A 1 38.72 -15.71 -20.56
C MET A 1 37.82 -15.11 -19.50
N ASN A 2 36.80 -14.35 -19.93
CA ASN A 2 36.00 -13.46 -19.09
C ASN A 2 34.83 -14.24 -18.47
N ILE A 3 34.82 -14.34 -17.13
CA ILE A 3 33.76 -15.00 -16.35
C ILE A 3 32.67 -13.98 -15.93
N TYR A 4 32.86 -12.69 -16.20
CA TYR A 4 31.98 -11.60 -15.73
C TYR A 4 30.77 -11.27 -16.63
N ALA A 5 30.55 -12.00 -17.73
CA ALA A 5 29.47 -11.70 -18.68
C ALA A 5 28.23 -12.59 -18.53
N ALA A 6 28.32 -13.74 -17.83
CA ALA A 6 27.23 -14.72 -17.75
C ALA A 6 26.16 -14.33 -16.70
N ASP A 7 26.55 -13.83 -15.52
CA ASP A 7 25.61 -13.56 -14.42
C ASP A 7 24.60 -12.43 -14.70
N ASN A 8 24.97 -11.43 -15.50
CA ASN A 8 24.05 -10.33 -15.83
C ASN A 8 23.02 -10.72 -16.89
N GLN A 9 23.31 -11.74 -17.70
CA GLN A 9 22.38 -12.24 -18.71
C GLN A 9 21.30 -13.13 -18.07
N ASP A 10 21.65 -13.88 -17.02
CA ASP A 10 20.71 -14.71 -16.26
C ASP A 10 19.71 -13.88 -15.44
N ILE A 11 20.10 -12.71 -14.92
CA ILE A 11 19.18 -11.80 -14.20
C ILE A 11 18.20 -11.11 -15.17
N LEU A 12 18.64 -10.73 -16.36
CA LEU A 12 17.77 -10.11 -17.37
C LEU A 12 16.83 -11.14 -18.03
N THR A 13 17.29 -12.39 -18.23
CA THR A 13 16.44 -13.46 -18.76
C THR A 13 15.47 -14.03 -17.72
N SER A 14 15.80 -14.03 -16.43
CA SER A 14 14.85 -14.37 -15.37
C SER A 14 13.83 -13.24 -15.14
N ALA A 15 14.21 -11.97 -15.22
CA ALA A 15 13.26 -10.85 -15.20
C ALA A 15 12.28 -10.89 -16.40
N ALA A 16 12.76 -11.26 -17.59
CA ALA A 16 11.92 -11.42 -18.78
C ALA A 16 11.04 -12.69 -18.75
N ARG A 17 11.49 -13.78 -18.12
CA ARG A 17 10.67 -14.99 -17.89
C ARG A 17 9.64 -14.84 -16.78
N ASN A 18 9.88 -13.95 -15.81
CA ASN A 18 8.93 -13.66 -14.73
C ASN A 18 7.80 -12.72 -15.19
N ALA A 19 8.01 -11.93 -16.25
CA ALA A 19 6.98 -11.08 -16.85
C ALA A 19 5.72 -11.85 -17.28
N THR A 20 5.83 -13.15 -17.58
CA THR A 20 4.72 -14.02 -17.98
C THR A 20 3.91 -14.62 -16.82
N GLN A 21 4.31 -14.42 -15.55
CA GLN A 21 3.62 -15.01 -14.39
C GLN A 21 2.65 -14.04 -13.69
N PHE A 22 2.70 -12.74 -14.01
CA PHE A 22 1.92 -11.66 -13.37
C PHE A 22 0.45 -11.55 -13.84
N SER A 23 -0.20 -12.65 -14.19
CA SER A 23 -1.36 -12.59 -15.09
C SER A 23 -2.59 -13.35 -14.59
N ALA A 24 -3.12 -12.94 -13.44
CA ALA A 24 -4.50 -13.27 -13.10
C ALA A 24 -5.41 -12.09 -13.47
N LEU A 25 -6.57 -12.38 -14.08
CA LEU A 25 -7.64 -11.40 -14.18
C LEU A 25 -8.04 -10.92 -12.78
N PRO A 26 -8.56 -9.68 -12.64
CA PRO A 26 -9.18 -9.26 -11.40
C PRO A 26 -10.20 -10.32 -10.92
N PRO A 27 -10.22 -10.69 -9.64
CA PRO A 27 -11.27 -11.55 -9.11
C PRO A 27 -12.65 -10.97 -9.44
N LEU A 28 -13.55 -11.80 -9.96
CA LEU A 28 -14.84 -11.35 -10.51
C LEU A 28 -15.71 -10.58 -9.51
N HIS A 29 -15.56 -10.86 -8.22
CA HIS A 29 -16.31 -10.17 -7.16
C HIS A 29 -15.75 -8.78 -6.84
N LEU A 30 -14.56 -8.42 -7.31
CA LEU A 30 -13.96 -7.08 -7.16
C LEU A 30 -14.31 -6.20 -8.37
N SER A 31 -15.57 -5.82 -8.47
CA SER A 31 -16.11 -5.09 -9.62
C SER A 31 -16.19 -3.58 -9.44
N ARG A 32 -16.01 -3.06 -8.21
CA ARG A 32 -16.00 -1.62 -7.93
C ARG A 32 -14.56 -1.10 -7.89
N ALA A 33 -14.29 -0.01 -8.61
CA ALA A 33 -12.96 0.58 -8.71
C ALA A 33 -12.93 2.01 -8.17
N LEU A 34 -12.27 2.19 -7.03
CA LEU A 34 -12.06 3.49 -6.40
C LEU A 34 -10.72 4.08 -6.82
N TYR A 35 -10.75 5.22 -7.50
CA TYR A 35 -9.56 5.98 -7.85
C TYR A 35 -9.12 6.84 -6.67
N ILE A 36 -7.89 6.61 -6.23
CA ILE A 36 -7.19 7.39 -5.21
C ILE A 36 -6.23 8.33 -5.95
N PRO A 37 -6.52 9.65 -5.98
CA PRO A 37 -5.65 10.60 -6.65
C PRO A 37 -4.25 10.67 -6.05
N HIS A 38 -3.36 11.29 -6.82
CA HIS A 38 -2.03 11.64 -6.38
C HIS A 38 -2.08 12.39 -5.05
N HIS A 39 -1.41 11.84 -4.04
CA HIS A 39 -1.25 12.46 -2.74
C HIS A 39 0.11 12.10 -2.14
N ASP A 40 0.59 12.98 -1.28
CA ASP A 40 1.87 12.89 -0.59
C ASP A 40 1.74 13.35 0.87
N SER A 41 2.85 13.54 1.56
CA SER A 41 2.86 13.99 2.96
C SER A 41 2.36 15.43 3.16
N SER A 42 2.22 16.23 2.10
CA SER A 42 1.72 17.61 2.16
C SER A 42 0.22 17.72 1.90
N THR A 43 -0.41 16.63 1.45
CA THR A 43 -1.84 16.60 1.13
C THR A 43 -2.67 16.72 2.40
N CYS A 44 -3.51 17.76 2.50
CA CYS A 44 -4.40 17.98 3.64
C CYS A 44 -5.84 17.50 3.39
N HIS A 45 -6.25 17.44 2.13
CA HIS A 45 -7.58 17.00 1.69
C HIS A 45 -7.46 16.18 0.41
N LEU A 46 -8.25 15.12 0.32
CA LEU A 46 -8.28 14.20 -0.82
C LEU A 46 -9.70 13.72 -1.06
N SER A 47 -10.15 13.75 -2.31
CA SER A 47 -11.41 13.12 -2.74
C SER A 47 -11.11 11.80 -3.44
N VAL A 48 -11.76 10.72 -3.03
CA VAL A 48 -11.68 9.40 -3.68
C VAL A 48 -12.91 9.24 -4.56
N TYR A 49 -12.70 8.75 -5.78
CA TYR A 49 -13.74 8.71 -6.81
C TYR A 49 -14.12 7.28 -7.17
N ASP A 50 -15.40 7.01 -7.35
CA ASP A 50 -15.88 5.81 -8.01
C ASP A 50 -15.63 5.92 -9.52
N THR A 51 -14.72 5.09 -10.03
CA THR A 51 -14.33 5.04 -11.44
C THR A 51 -14.62 3.67 -12.05
N SER A 52 -15.59 2.93 -11.50
CA SER A 52 -15.89 1.55 -11.88
C SER A 52 -16.16 1.40 -13.38
N SER A 53 -16.91 2.35 -13.97
CA SER A 53 -17.21 2.33 -15.41
C SER A 53 -15.96 2.55 -16.27
N GLN A 54 -15.13 3.53 -15.90
CA GLN A 54 -13.88 3.86 -16.60
C GLN A 54 -12.88 2.71 -16.49
N TYR A 55 -12.76 2.11 -15.31
CA TYR A 55 -11.90 0.96 -15.06
C TYR A 55 -12.34 -0.25 -15.87
N SER A 56 -13.63 -0.60 -15.84
CA SER A 56 -14.18 -1.73 -16.60
C SER A 56 -13.94 -1.57 -18.10
N ALA A 57 -14.14 -0.36 -18.64
CA ALA A 57 -13.95 -0.06 -20.06
C ALA A 57 -12.48 -0.04 -20.51
N SER A 58 -11.52 0.15 -19.60
CA SER A 58 -10.10 0.33 -19.93
C SER A 58 -9.22 -0.85 -19.52
N ALA A 59 -9.21 -1.21 -18.24
CA ALA A 59 -8.26 -2.14 -17.64
C ALA A 59 -8.90 -3.37 -16.99
N GLY A 60 -10.21 -3.35 -16.71
CA GLY A 60 -10.88 -4.41 -15.94
C GLY A 60 -10.90 -5.80 -16.60
N GLY A 61 -10.71 -5.87 -17.92
CA GLY A 61 -10.57 -7.12 -18.66
C GLY A 61 -9.12 -7.61 -18.83
N LEU A 62 -8.13 -6.88 -18.29
CA LEU A 62 -6.72 -7.19 -18.46
C LEU A 62 -6.14 -7.85 -17.21
N PRO A 63 -5.15 -8.76 -17.35
CA PRO A 63 -4.52 -9.38 -16.18
C PRO A 63 -3.78 -8.34 -15.32
N ILE A 64 -4.09 -8.31 -14.02
CA ILE A 64 -3.56 -7.30 -13.09
C ILE A 64 -2.04 -7.43 -13.00
N GLY A 65 -1.33 -6.33 -13.26
CA GLY A 65 0.13 -6.26 -13.21
C GLY A 65 0.82 -6.56 -14.54
N SER A 66 0.08 -7.00 -15.56
CA SER A 66 0.60 -7.09 -16.92
C SER A 66 0.99 -5.70 -17.47
N SER A 67 1.92 -5.65 -18.43
CA SER A 67 2.31 -4.40 -19.08
C SER A 67 1.13 -3.68 -19.74
N GLN A 68 0.22 -4.46 -20.36
CA GLN A 68 -1.01 -3.93 -20.95
C GLN A 68 -1.93 -3.33 -19.89
N TYR A 69 -2.10 -4.01 -18.74
CA TYR A 69 -2.87 -3.50 -17.62
C TYR A 69 -2.32 -2.18 -17.10
N VAL A 70 -1.00 -2.10 -16.87
CA VAL A 70 -0.34 -0.88 -16.36
C VAL A 70 -0.50 0.28 -17.34
N VAL A 71 -0.32 0.04 -18.65
CA VAL A 71 -0.52 1.06 -19.68
C VAL A 71 -1.98 1.50 -19.76
N ALA A 72 -2.93 0.56 -19.78
CA ALA A 72 -4.35 0.88 -19.81
C ALA A 72 -4.80 1.70 -18.60
N LEU A 73 -4.33 1.33 -17.40
CA LEU A 73 -4.61 2.04 -16.16
C LEU A 73 -4.01 3.45 -16.16
N GLY A 74 -2.79 3.60 -16.67
CA GLY A 74 -2.11 4.91 -16.78
C GLY A 74 -2.78 5.85 -17.80
N LEU A 75 -3.41 5.30 -18.84
CA LEU A 75 -4.14 6.04 -19.87
C LEU A 75 -5.64 6.20 -19.56
N MET A 76 -6.15 5.54 -18.51
CA MET A 76 -7.53 5.66 -18.08
C MET A 76 -7.86 7.12 -17.80
N GLN A 77 -9.03 7.58 -18.26
CA GLN A 77 -9.49 8.94 -17.99
C GLN A 77 -9.68 9.13 -16.48
N LYS A 78 -8.84 9.98 -15.88
CA LYS A 78 -8.88 10.29 -14.45
C LYS A 78 -9.90 11.39 -14.18
N PRO A 79 -10.68 11.31 -13.08
CA PRO A 79 -11.52 12.41 -12.62
C PRO A 79 -10.69 13.69 -12.45
N GLN A 80 -11.14 14.79 -13.07
CA GLN A 80 -10.57 16.11 -12.83
C GLN A 80 -11.36 16.82 -11.73
N ALA A 81 -10.66 17.54 -10.86
CA ALA A 81 -11.27 18.25 -9.73
C ALA A 81 -12.23 19.38 -10.16
N GLU A 82 -12.20 19.82 -11.43
CA GLU A 82 -13.09 20.86 -11.94
C GLU A 82 -14.43 20.27 -12.44
N GLY A 83 -15.38 20.17 -11.51
CA GLY A 83 -16.82 20.32 -11.74
C GLY A 83 -17.60 19.18 -12.40
N THR A 84 -16.97 18.27 -13.14
CA THR A 84 -17.69 17.19 -13.89
C THR A 84 -17.84 15.87 -13.14
N PHE A 85 -17.15 15.72 -12.00
CA PHE A 85 -17.00 14.43 -11.29
C PHE A 85 -17.56 14.46 -9.86
N LEU A 86 -18.29 15.50 -9.47
CA LEU A 86 -18.91 15.57 -8.14
C LEU A 86 -19.81 14.36 -7.87
N ASP A 87 -20.53 13.90 -8.90
CA ASP A 87 -21.41 12.73 -8.83
C ASP A 87 -20.65 11.40 -8.65
N SER A 88 -19.33 11.41 -8.84
CA SER A 88 -18.46 10.24 -8.68
C SER A 88 -17.64 10.26 -7.38
N ILE A 89 -17.75 11.29 -6.54
CA ILE A 89 -17.06 11.31 -5.26
C ILE A 89 -17.67 10.21 -4.37
N ALA A 90 -16.84 9.24 -3.98
CA ALA A 90 -17.22 8.16 -3.07
C ALA A 90 -16.81 8.48 -1.63
N TYR A 91 -15.65 9.12 -1.44
CA TYR A 91 -15.15 9.48 -0.12
C TYR A 91 -14.48 10.86 -0.11
N THR A 92 -14.64 11.55 1.01
CA THR A 92 -13.83 12.71 1.37
C THR A 92 -12.86 12.32 2.47
N VAL A 93 -11.59 12.66 2.28
CA VAL A 93 -10.49 12.31 3.17
C VAL A 93 -9.81 13.58 3.64
N ASN A 94 -9.59 13.69 4.95
CA ASN A 94 -8.86 14.80 5.56
C ASN A 94 -7.64 14.28 6.32
N PHE A 95 -6.51 14.95 6.14
CA PHE A 95 -5.27 14.67 6.85
C PHE A 95 -5.01 15.79 7.85
N GLY A 96 -4.90 15.44 9.12
CA GLY A 96 -4.69 16.40 10.21
C GLY A 96 -3.56 15.96 11.14
N ALA A 97 -3.05 16.91 11.92
CA ALA A 97 -2.16 16.60 13.03
C ALA A 97 -2.96 15.98 14.18
N GLY A 98 -2.41 14.95 14.82
CA GLY A 98 -2.99 14.36 16.02
C GLY A 98 -3.02 15.35 17.18
N SER A 99 -4.13 15.36 17.93
CA SER A 99 -4.37 16.27 19.05
C SER A 99 -3.70 15.87 20.37
N TYR A 100 -2.98 14.73 20.42
CA TYR A 100 -2.40 14.16 21.64
C TYR A 100 -0.87 14.24 21.67
N SER A 101 -0.28 14.09 22.86
CA SER A 101 1.13 14.36 23.19
C SER A 101 2.21 13.56 22.43
N ASN A 102 1.83 12.63 21.56
CA ASN A 102 2.68 11.94 20.59
C ASN A 102 2.18 12.23 19.16
N ALA A 103 1.99 13.50 18.84
CA ALA A 103 1.24 13.98 17.69
C ALA A 103 1.78 13.44 16.37
N GLY A 104 1.18 12.37 15.87
CA GLY A 104 1.37 11.88 14.50
C GLY A 104 0.25 12.35 13.59
N VAL A 105 -0.16 11.53 12.63
CA VAL A 105 -1.12 11.92 11.59
C VAL A 105 -2.46 11.23 11.81
N VAL A 106 -3.54 12.00 11.67
CA VAL A 106 -4.91 11.50 11.66
C VAL A 106 -5.45 11.60 10.25
N ILE A 107 -5.91 10.47 9.70
CA ILE A 107 -6.58 10.39 8.40
C ILE A 107 -8.07 10.13 8.67
N SER A 108 -8.92 11.12 8.49
CA SER A 108 -10.38 10.96 8.57
C SER A 108 -10.91 10.60 7.18
N VAL A 109 -11.61 9.48 7.07
CA VAL A 109 -12.24 8.98 5.86
C VAL A 109 -13.75 8.98 6.07
N GLN A 110 -14.46 9.78 5.29
CA GLN A 110 -15.91 9.89 5.35
C GLN A 110 -16.53 9.48 4.02
N HIS A 111 -17.50 8.57 4.06
CA HIS A 111 -18.28 8.23 2.88
C HIS A 111 -19.12 9.43 2.43
N TYR A 112 -19.00 9.78 1.15
CA TYR A 112 -19.71 10.91 0.56
C TYR A 112 -21.13 10.48 0.19
N SER A 113 -22.14 11.23 0.62
CA SER A 113 -23.54 11.02 0.23
C SER A 113 -24.13 12.33 -0.25
N PHE A 114 -24.59 12.35 -1.50
CA PHE A 114 -25.19 13.52 -2.14
C PHE A 114 -26.64 13.80 -1.67
N SER A 115 -27.20 13.00 -0.75
CA SER A 115 -28.59 13.18 -0.30
C SER A 115 -28.74 14.45 0.55
N SER A 116 -29.28 15.51 -0.06
CA SER A 116 -29.61 16.79 0.57
C SER A 116 -30.82 16.74 1.51
N ILE A 117 -31.43 15.55 1.75
CA ILE A 117 -32.71 15.44 2.48
C ILE A 117 -32.68 14.40 3.61
N SER A 118 -31.58 13.69 3.85
CA SER A 118 -31.48 12.82 5.02
C SER A 118 -30.14 13.00 5.73
N LEU A 119 -30.20 13.22 7.05
CA LEU A 119 -29.13 12.98 8.02
C LEU A 119 -28.78 11.48 8.06
N SER A 120 -28.55 10.88 6.89
CA SER A 120 -28.05 9.53 6.75
C SER A 120 -26.70 9.50 7.47
N ARG A 121 -26.61 8.62 8.46
CA ARG A 121 -25.48 8.44 9.36
C ARG A 121 -24.22 8.17 8.54
N SER A 122 -23.45 9.21 8.20
CA SER A 122 -22.22 9.05 7.44
C SER A 122 -21.26 8.22 8.28
N VAL A 123 -20.78 7.11 7.73
CA VAL A 123 -19.71 6.35 8.39
C VAL A 123 -18.42 7.14 8.22
N GLU A 124 -17.81 7.47 9.35
CA GLU A 124 -16.49 8.07 9.41
C GLU A 124 -15.55 7.07 10.06
N VAL A 125 -14.39 6.84 9.43
CA VAL A 125 -13.30 6.04 10.01
C VAL A 125 -12.09 6.94 10.10
N GLU A 126 -11.51 7.03 11.29
CA GLU A 126 -10.23 7.70 11.50
C GLU A 126 -9.10 6.68 11.56
N VAL A 127 -7.98 7.03 10.95
CA VAL A 127 -6.72 6.31 11.06
C VAL A 127 -5.76 7.16 11.86
N VAL A 128 -5.27 6.67 12.99
CA VAL A 128 -4.28 7.37 13.82
C VAL A 128 -2.93 6.69 13.67
N ILE A 129 -1.96 7.43 13.15
CA ILE A 129 -0.58 6.99 12.97
C ILE A 129 0.27 7.71 14.01
N GLY A 130 0.87 6.97 14.94
CA GLY A 130 1.73 7.52 15.99
C GLY A 130 3.14 7.83 15.50
N THR A 131 3.86 8.73 16.18
CA THR A 131 5.25 9.11 15.86
C THR A 131 6.31 8.21 16.48
N ALA A 132 5.92 7.16 17.23
CA ALA A 132 6.87 6.30 17.91
C ALA A 132 7.71 5.49 16.92
N THR A 133 9.03 5.60 17.05
CA THR A 133 10.06 5.00 16.17
C THR A 133 10.36 3.54 16.47
N THR A 134 9.58 2.88 17.33
CA THR A 134 9.69 1.44 17.56
C THR A 134 8.98 0.71 16.42
N ASP A 135 9.62 -0.31 15.85
CA ASP A 135 9.08 -1.15 14.75
C ASP A 135 7.67 -1.73 15.07
N ASP A 136 7.26 -1.71 16.34
CA ASP A 136 5.96 -2.14 16.82
C ASP A 136 5.00 -0.97 17.06
N ASN A 137 3.96 -0.92 16.22
CA ASN A 137 2.71 -0.16 16.36
C ASN A 137 2.87 1.34 16.03
N VAL A 138 2.02 1.97 15.22
CA VAL A 138 0.58 2.10 15.45
C VAL A 138 -0.08 2.56 14.14
N THR A 139 -1.14 1.88 13.72
CA THR A 139 -2.17 2.45 12.84
C THR A 139 -3.51 2.02 13.42
N VAL A 140 -4.12 2.88 14.25
CA VAL A 140 -5.41 2.56 14.89
C VAL A 140 -6.52 3.00 13.96
N LEU A 141 -7.40 2.07 13.58
CA LEU A 141 -8.62 2.36 12.86
C LEU A 141 -9.75 2.56 13.87
N ILE A 142 -10.47 3.68 13.74
CA ILE A 142 -11.51 4.10 14.67
C ILE A 142 -12.80 4.36 13.89
N PRO A 143 -13.80 3.46 13.91
CA PRO A 143 -15.11 3.77 13.34
C PRO A 143 -15.87 4.68 14.30
N ARG A 144 -16.49 5.72 13.74
CA ARG A 144 -17.43 6.59 14.43
C ARG A 144 -18.81 6.39 13.82
N THR A 145 -19.83 6.19 14.65
CA THR A 145 -21.21 6.01 14.19
C THR A 145 -22.12 7.02 14.89
N GLY A 146 -21.99 8.29 14.48
CA GLY A 146 -22.69 9.44 15.06
C GLY A 146 -21.81 10.24 16.03
N ALA A 147 -22.25 11.48 16.35
CA ALA A 147 -21.44 12.48 17.06
C ALA A 147 -21.05 12.13 18.52
N HIS A 148 -21.59 11.06 19.09
CA HIS A 148 -21.44 10.71 20.52
C HIS A 148 -21.16 9.23 20.79
N SER A 149 -20.83 8.43 19.78
CA SER A 149 -20.45 7.03 20.01
C SER A 149 -19.03 6.93 20.56
N ILE A 150 -18.82 6.06 21.56
CA ILE A 150 -17.47 5.69 22.00
C ILE A 150 -16.75 5.08 20.81
N PRO A 151 -15.56 5.58 20.43
CA PRO A 151 -14.83 5.06 19.30
C PRO A 151 -14.32 3.64 19.59
N GLU A 152 -14.45 2.72 18.62
CA GLU A 152 -13.92 1.36 18.74
C GLU A 152 -12.51 1.31 18.15
N GLU A 153 -11.52 0.80 18.87
CA GLU A 153 -10.13 0.83 18.39
C GLU A 153 -9.71 -0.51 17.78
N PHE A 154 -9.23 -0.48 16.54
CA PHE A 154 -8.62 -1.63 15.87
C PHE A 154 -7.16 -1.36 15.54
N PRO A 155 -6.20 -1.97 16.28
CA PRO A 155 -4.80 -1.80 15.97
C PRO A 155 -4.46 -2.54 14.67
N MET A 156 -3.71 -1.86 13.81
CA MET A 156 -3.06 -2.46 12.66
C MET A 156 -1.58 -2.69 12.97
N ALA A 157 -1.18 -3.95 12.98
CA ALA A 157 0.18 -4.40 13.19
C ALA A 157 0.95 -4.47 11.87
N THR A 158 2.27 -4.25 11.92
CA THR A 158 3.16 -4.41 10.76
C THR A 158 4.03 -5.65 10.97
N SER A 159 4.24 -6.45 9.93
CA SER A 159 5.16 -7.59 9.94
C SER A 159 6.00 -7.63 8.66
N TYR A 160 7.11 -8.37 8.64
CA TYR A 160 8.02 -8.46 7.49
C TYR A 160 8.30 -9.91 7.09
N PRO A 161 7.29 -10.63 6.54
CA PRO A 161 7.45 -12.04 6.19
C PRO A 161 8.35 -12.25 4.97
N ILE A 162 8.48 -11.25 4.08
CA ILE A 162 9.36 -11.32 2.92
C ILE A 162 10.68 -10.59 3.22
N PRO A 163 11.84 -11.19 2.90
CA PRO A 163 13.13 -10.52 3.02
C PRO A 163 13.19 -9.20 2.25
N SER A 164 13.85 -8.20 2.82
CA SER A 164 14.09 -6.93 2.15
C SER A 164 14.82 -7.13 0.82
N SER A 165 14.43 -6.34 -0.18
CA SER A 165 15.10 -6.34 -1.49
C SER A 165 16.11 -5.21 -1.59
N GLU A 166 17.34 -5.55 -1.98
CA GLU A 166 18.38 -4.56 -2.26
C GLU A 166 18.38 -4.20 -3.74
N THR A 167 18.39 -2.91 -4.03
CA THR A 167 18.49 -2.38 -5.40
C THR A 167 19.48 -1.22 -5.42
N ARG A 168 19.73 -0.67 -6.62
CA ARG A 168 20.51 0.58 -6.76
C ARG A 168 19.89 1.76 -6.01
N ASP A 169 18.58 1.72 -5.78
CA ASP A 169 17.80 2.79 -5.17
C ASP A 169 17.68 2.65 -3.64
N GLY A 170 18.22 1.57 -3.06
CA GLY A 170 18.25 1.31 -1.63
C GLY A 170 17.70 -0.06 -1.24
N ILE A 171 17.51 -0.23 0.07
CA ILE A 171 16.90 -1.41 0.69
C ILE A 171 15.41 -1.17 0.83
N PHE A 172 14.60 -2.02 0.22
CA PHE A 172 13.14 -1.95 0.28
C PHE A 172 12.60 -3.05 1.18
N LYS A 173 12.05 -2.66 2.33
CA LYS A 173 11.24 -3.54 3.19
C LYS A 173 9.89 -3.81 2.51
N GLN A 174 9.32 -4.99 2.76
CA GLN A 174 8.04 -5.43 2.19
C GLN A 174 7.06 -5.78 3.33
N PRO A 175 6.51 -4.76 4.01
CA PRO A 175 5.66 -4.96 5.17
C PRO A 175 4.31 -5.57 4.80
N TYR A 176 3.79 -6.44 5.66
CA TYR A 176 2.38 -6.82 5.68
C TYR A 176 1.69 -6.04 6.80
N PHE A 177 0.42 -5.69 6.59
CA PHE A 177 -0.35 -4.90 7.57
C PHE A 177 -1.61 -5.64 8.00
N THR A 178 -1.65 -6.06 9.26
CA THR A 178 -2.71 -6.93 9.79
C THR A 178 -3.60 -6.16 10.76
N PHE A 179 -4.92 -6.23 10.61
CA PHE A 179 -5.88 -5.63 11.54
C PHE A 179 -7.07 -6.57 11.79
N GLN A 180 -7.82 -6.36 12.86
CA GLN A 180 -8.97 -7.20 13.21
C GLN A 180 -10.24 -6.36 13.32
N VAL A 181 -11.32 -6.84 12.72
CA VAL A 181 -12.65 -6.23 12.82
C VAL A 181 -13.59 -7.25 13.47
N PRO A 182 -14.39 -6.87 14.48
CA PRO A 182 -15.43 -7.73 15.03
C PRO A 182 -16.47 -8.03 13.97
N GLY A 183 -16.85 -9.30 13.86
CA GLY A 183 -18.01 -9.71 13.09
C GLY A 183 -19.31 -9.21 13.72
N GLU A 184 -20.41 -9.36 12.99
CA GLU A 184 -21.75 -8.88 13.39
C GLU A 184 -22.18 -9.37 14.78
N ASP A 185 -21.79 -10.60 15.15
CA ASP A 185 -22.12 -11.20 16.45
C ASP A 185 -21.24 -10.69 17.61
N GLY A 186 -20.25 -9.83 17.36
CA GLY A 186 -19.30 -9.28 18.35
C GLY A 186 -18.32 -10.28 18.97
N GLN A 187 -18.60 -11.58 18.87
CA GLN A 187 -17.82 -12.68 19.47
C GLN A 187 -16.64 -13.11 18.61
N LYS A 188 -16.79 -13.10 17.27
CA LYS A 188 -15.76 -13.55 16.34
C LYS A 188 -15.08 -12.36 15.68
N LYS A 189 -13.78 -12.21 15.91
CA LYS A 189 -12.96 -11.23 15.18
C LYS A 189 -12.52 -11.83 13.85
N THR A 190 -12.73 -11.08 12.78
CA THR A 190 -12.16 -11.37 11.47
C THR A 190 -10.84 -10.65 11.37
N ALA A 191 -9.76 -11.38 11.10
CA ALA A 191 -8.47 -10.80 10.78
C ALA A 191 -8.39 -10.51 9.28
N PHE A 192 -7.83 -9.35 8.95
CA PHE A 192 -7.54 -8.93 7.59
C PHE A 192 -6.06 -8.58 7.49
N GLU A 193 -5.47 -8.79 6.32
CA GLU A 193 -4.06 -8.53 6.10
C GLU A 193 -3.82 -7.98 4.70
N TRP A 194 -3.19 -6.80 4.63
CA TRP A 194 -2.62 -6.30 3.39
C TRP A 194 -1.29 -7.00 3.13
N GLN A 195 -1.24 -7.77 2.05
CA GLN A 195 -0.10 -8.56 1.63
C GLN A 195 0.46 -8.03 0.31
N ILE A 196 1.78 -8.03 0.19
CA ILE A 196 2.50 -7.79 -1.06
C ILE A 196 3.17 -9.09 -1.50
N ASP A 197 3.10 -9.38 -2.80
CA ASP A 197 3.86 -10.48 -3.40
C ASP A 197 4.53 -9.98 -4.69
N PRO A 198 5.76 -9.46 -4.58
CA PRO A 198 6.47 -8.89 -5.72
C PRO A 198 6.80 -9.90 -6.82
N LEU A 199 6.89 -11.19 -6.48
CA LEU A 199 7.29 -12.25 -7.42
C LEU A 199 6.12 -12.72 -8.27
N HIS A 200 4.92 -12.84 -7.67
CA HIS A 200 3.76 -13.38 -8.36
C HIS A 200 2.76 -12.31 -8.81
N THR A 201 2.58 -11.26 -8.02
CA THR A 201 1.53 -10.23 -8.28
C THR A 201 2.10 -8.87 -8.68
N GLY A 202 3.43 -8.75 -8.69
CA GLY A 202 4.16 -7.55 -9.06
C GLY A 202 4.41 -6.62 -7.88
N ARG A 203 5.34 -5.67 -8.08
CA ARG A 203 5.87 -4.82 -6.99
C ARG A 203 4.97 -3.64 -6.63
N MET A 204 3.93 -3.41 -7.42
CA MET A 204 3.06 -2.23 -7.36
C MET A 204 1.65 -2.55 -6.86
N ARG A 205 1.46 -3.73 -6.26
CA ARG A 205 0.17 -4.25 -5.82
C ARG A 205 0.21 -4.70 -4.35
N TYR A 206 -0.80 -4.31 -3.60
CA TYR A 206 -1.17 -4.95 -2.34
C TYR A 206 -2.53 -5.62 -2.47
N THR A 207 -2.68 -6.78 -1.85
CA THR A 207 -3.92 -7.55 -1.81
C THR A 207 -4.36 -7.65 -0.35
N LEU A 208 -5.57 -7.19 -0.04
CA LEU A 208 -6.19 -7.38 1.26
C LEU A 208 -6.84 -8.76 1.28
N VAL A 209 -6.45 -9.60 2.23
CA VAL A 209 -7.01 -10.95 2.39
C VAL A 209 -7.64 -11.12 3.75
N ARG A 210 -8.69 -11.94 3.81
CA ARG A 210 -9.27 -12.41 5.06
C ARG A 210 -8.41 -13.56 5.59
N VAL A 211 -7.86 -13.40 6.80
CA VAL A 211 -7.04 -14.42 7.45
C VAL A 211 -7.95 -15.34 8.28
N PRO A 212 -8.02 -16.65 7.98
CA PRO A 212 -8.85 -17.58 8.74
C PRO A 212 -8.35 -17.77 10.17
N SER A 213 -9.28 -17.89 11.13
CA SER A 213 -9.00 -17.78 12.57
C SER A 213 -8.18 -18.91 13.21
N ARG A 214 -7.77 -19.99 12.50
CA ARG A 214 -6.67 -20.94 12.84
C ARG A 214 -6.77 -22.26 12.04
N HIS A 215 -5.59 -22.84 11.76
CA HIS A 215 -5.31 -24.26 11.43
C HIS A 215 -5.68 -24.80 10.05
N GLN A 216 -5.07 -24.27 8.97
CA GLN A 216 -4.85 -25.09 7.77
C GLN A 216 -3.74 -24.50 6.89
N GLY A 217 -2.48 -24.84 7.23
CA GLY A 217 -1.34 -24.76 6.31
C GLY A 217 -1.00 -23.38 5.73
N ILE A 218 0.14 -23.34 5.05
CA ILE A 218 0.53 -22.23 4.17
C ILE A 218 -0.26 -22.43 2.88
N ALA A 219 -1.58 -22.30 2.94
CA ALA A 219 -2.40 -22.28 1.74
C ALA A 219 -2.44 -20.84 1.24
N GLU A 220 -2.05 -20.64 -0.02
CA GLU A 220 -2.30 -19.38 -0.74
C GLU A 220 -3.78 -19.00 -0.57
N PRO A 221 -4.10 -17.73 -0.25
CA PRO A 221 -5.47 -17.28 -0.06
C PRO A 221 -6.28 -17.58 -1.33
N GLY A 222 -7.45 -18.19 -1.16
CA GLY A 222 -8.33 -18.47 -2.28
C GLY A 222 -8.87 -17.17 -2.89
N PRO A 223 -9.38 -17.18 -4.12
CA PRO A 223 -9.96 -15.99 -4.74
C PRO A 223 -11.06 -15.33 -3.89
N LEU A 224 -11.83 -16.11 -3.13
CA LEU A 224 -12.89 -15.62 -2.24
C LEU A 224 -12.38 -15.00 -0.93
N ASP A 225 -11.12 -15.26 -0.56
CA ASP A 225 -10.48 -14.65 0.61
C ASP A 225 -9.95 -13.26 0.30
N ILE A 226 -9.80 -12.91 -0.98
CA ILE A 226 -9.37 -11.58 -1.43
C ILE A 226 -10.51 -10.60 -1.22
N VAL A 227 -10.30 -9.60 -0.37
CA VAL A 227 -11.30 -8.59 -0.01
C VAL A 227 -11.12 -7.31 -0.82
N ALA A 228 -9.88 -6.94 -1.13
CA ALA A 228 -9.56 -5.77 -1.93
C ALA A 228 -8.20 -5.90 -2.60
N ILE A 229 -7.99 -5.14 -3.67
CA ILE A 229 -6.68 -5.02 -4.33
C ILE A 229 -6.38 -3.55 -4.53
N TYR A 230 -5.28 -3.06 -3.96
CA TYR A 230 -4.71 -1.78 -4.33
C TYR A 230 -3.64 -2.00 -5.40
N HIS A 231 -3.76 -1.28 -6.52
CA HIS A 231 -2.72 -1.23 -7.55
C HIS A 231 -2.33 0.22 -7.81
N HIS A 232 -1.05 0.52 -7.68
CA HIS A 232 -0.53 1.86 -7.91
C HIS A 232 -0.46 2.19 -9.41
N ILE A 233 -0.78 3.43 -9.76
CA ILE A 233 -0.62 3.98 -11.09
C ILE A 233 0.75 4.64 -11.17
N GLY A 234 1.65 4.05 -11.97
CA GLY A 234 3.00 4.57 -12.16
C GLY A 234 4.00 3.45 -12.39
N VAL A 235 5.26 3.85 -12.52
CA VAL A 235 6.39 2.92 -12.66
C VAL A 235 7.30 3.11 -11.46
N GLY A 236 7.62 2.02 -10.78
CA GLY A 236 8.48 2.04 -9.59
C GLY A 236 9.10 0.67 -9.31
N ALA A 237 10.22 0.68 -8.60
CA ALA A 237 10.86 -0.55 -8.13
C ALA A 237 10.13 -1.15 -6.91
N SER A 238 9.29 -0.37 -6.22
CA SER A 238 8.50 -0.71 -5.04
C SER A 238 7.41 0.35 -4.82
N LEU A 239 6.40 0.04 -4.01
CA LEU A 239 5.38 0.98 -3.51
C LEU A 239 5.89 1.96 -2.45
N SER A 240 7.11 1.79 -1.97
CA SER A 240 7.80 2.79 -1.13
C SER A 240 8.21 4.02 -1.97
N LEU A 241 7.22 4.74 -2.47
CA LEU A 241 7.35 5.97 -3.25
C LEU A 241 7.09 7.20 -2.37
N PRO A 242 7.53 8.41 -2.74
CA PRO A 242 7.24 9.62 -1.97
C PRO A 242 5.78 10.08 -2.09
N TYR A 243 5.03 9.54 -3.04
CA TYR A 243 3.61 9.81 -3.28
C TYR A 243 2.85 8.50 -3.49
N SER A 244 1.53 8.59 -3.55
CA SER A 244 0.67 7.48 -3.93
C SER A 244 -0.45 7.97 -4.85
N GLU A 245 -0.72 7.19 -5.89
CA GLU A 245 -1.79 7.38 -6.85
C GLU A 245 -2.19 5.97 -7.31
N GLY A 246 -3.46 5.62 -7.36
CA GLY A 246 -3.81 4.23 -7.65
C GLY A 246 -5.28 3.94 -7.74
N ILE A 247 -5.57 2.67 -8.00
CA ILE A 247 -6.92 2.11 -8.02
C ILE A 247 -7.03 1.08 -6.90
N LEU A 248 -8.08 1.21 -6.11
CA LEU A 248 -8.50 0.28 -5.08
C LEU A 248 -9.74 -0.46 -5.57
N LEU A 249 -9.59 -1.74 -5.85
CA LEU A 249 -10.67 -2.64 -6.25
C LEU A 249 -11.33 -3.24 -5.01
N VAL A 250 -12.64 -3.12 -4.92
CA VAL A 250 -13.48 -3.64 -3.83
C VAL A 250 -14.74 -4.31 -4.41
N PRO A 251 -15.44 -5.15 -3.63
CA PRO A 251 -16.75 -5.65 -4.03
C PRO A 251 -17.79 -4.53 -4.12
N HIS A 252 -18.64 -4.60 -5.15
CA HIS A 252 -19.71 -3.62 -5.35
C HIS A 252 -20.76 -3.63 -4.23
N GLU A 253 -21.05 -4.81 -3.67
CA GLU A 253 -22.05 -4.99 -2.61
C GLU A 253 -21.40 -5.02 -1.20
N MET A 254 -20.24 -4.40 -1.03
CA MET A 254 -19.61 -4.30 0.28
C MET A 254 -20.38 -3.33 1.18
N ASP A 255 -20.65 -3.75 2.41
CA ASP A 255 -21.22 -2.86 3.43
C ASP A 255 -20.37 -1.58 3.59
N HIS A 256 -21.02 -0.42 3.65
CA HIS A 256 -20.34 0.88 3.69
C HIS A 256 -19.37 1.00 4.86
N LYS A 257 -19.68 0.44 6.04
CA LYS A 257 -18.73 0.47 7.17
C LYS A 257 -17.49 -0.34 6.86
N THR A 258 -17.65 -1.52 6.28
CA THR A 258 -16.54 -2.38 5.86
C THR A 258 -15.73 -1.74 4.72
N GLU A 259 -16.38 -1.18 3.69
CA GLU A 259 -15.70 -0.49 2.58
C GLU A 259 -14.90 0.71 3.09
N THR A 260 -15.48 1.51 3.99
CA THR A 260 -14.78 2.65 4.60
C THR A 260 -13.55 2.19 5.40
N MET A 261 -13.65 1.07 6.12
CA MET A 261 -12.51 0.46 6.81
C MET A 261 -11.42 -0.02 5.84
N VAL A 262 -11.80 -0.60 4.70
CA VAL A 262 -10.85 -0.98 3.64
C VAL A 262 -10.14 0.25 3.08
N VAL A 263 -10.88 1.30 2.71
CA VAL A 263 -10.32 2.57 2.21
C VAL A 263 -9.38 3.20 3.23
N ALA A 264 -9.81 3.31 4.49
CA ALA A 264 -9.01 3.84 5.58
C ALA A 264 -7.73 3.02 5.80
N SER A 265 -7.85 1.69 5.84
CA SER A 265 -6.68 0.81 6.01
C SER A 265 -5.69 0.92 4.85
N ALA A 266 -6.17 1.07 3.60
CA ALA A 266 -5.32 1.29 2.44
C ALA A 266 -4.58 2.63 2.52
N LEU A 267 -5.26 3.72 2.91
CA LEU A 267 -4.63 5.03 3.08
C LEU A 267 -3.61 5.05 4.22
N GLY A 268 -3.92 4.39 5.35
CA GLY A 268 -2.99 4.20 6.46
C GLY A 268 -1.75 3.41 6.05
N MET A 269 -1.94 2.30 5.34
CA MET A 269 -0.85 1.51 4.75
C MET A 269 0.03 2.36 3.82
N LEU A 270 -0.57 3.09 2.89
CA LEU A 270 0.17 3.94 1.94
C LEU A 270 0.97 5.02 2.65
N TRP A 271 0.39 5.64 3.69
CA TRP A 271 1.12 6.59 4.53
C TRP A 271 2.33 5.94 5.18
N ARG A 272 2.15 4.78 5.82
CA ARG A 272 3.23 4.07 6.51
C ARG A 272 4.34 3.63 5.55
N LEU A 273 3.99 3.20 4.34
CA LEU A 273 4.97 2.85 3.30
C LEU A 273 5.88 4.04 2.91
N ARG A 274 5.37 5.27 2.96
CA ARG A 274 6.16 6.49 2.72
C ARG A 274 7.15 6.76 3.85
N GLU A 275 6.75 6.54 5.10
CA GLU A 275 7.63 6.73 6.27
C GLU A 275 8.78 5.72 6.29
N LEU A 276 8.49 4.43 6.05
CA LEU A 276 9.48 3.36 6.01
C LEU A 276 10.57 3.60 4.93
N ARG A 277 10.21 4.29 3.84
CA ARG A 277 11.17 4.75 2.83
C ARG A 277 12.15 5.77 3.39
N GLY A 278 11.66 6.74 4.16
CA GLY A 278 12.48 7.77 4.80
C GLY A 278 13.54 7.17 5.70
N GLU A 279 13.17 6.18 6.52
CA GLU A 279 14.08 5.45 7.40
C GLU A 279 15.18 4.69 6.62
N ALA A 280 14.80 4.04 5.51
CA ALA A 280 15.74 3.32 4.65
C ALA A 280 16.75 4.27 3.97
N GLN A 281 16.32 5.46 3.52
CA GLN A 281 17.23 6.43 2.91
C GLN A 281 18.22 7.05 3.92
N VAL A 282 17.77 7.31 5.15
CA VAL A 282 18.62 7.85 6.22
C VAL A 282 19.67 6.83 6.65
N SER A 283 19.29 5.56 6.85
CA SER A 283 20.22 4.50 7.24
C SER A 283 21.27 4.20 6.16
N TRP A 284 20.89 4.23 4.88
CA TRP A 284 21.83 4.02 3.77
C TRP A 284 22.85 5.16 3.59
N ARG A 285 22.43 6.43 3.78
CA ARG A 285 23.37 7.57 3.79
C ARG A 285 24.35 7.49 4.96
N GLY A 286 23.88 7.06 6.14
CA GLY A 286 24.74 6.85 7.31
C GLY A 286 25.79 5.75 7.10
N SER A 287 25.43 4.67 6.41
CA SER A 287 26.35 3.55 6.15
C SER A 287 27.48 3.86 5.17
N ARG A 288 27.36 4.87 4.30
CA ARG A 288 28.44 5.26 3.37
C ARG A 288 29.55 6.08 4.02
N TYR A 289 29.35 6.57 5.25
CA TYR A 289 30.37 7.30 6.01
C TYR A 289 31.20 6.44 6.97
N SER A 290 30.93 5.13 7.09
CA SER A 290 31.60 4.29 8.10
C SER A 290 32.61 3.25 7.58
N LYS A 291 32.94 3.22 6.28
CA LYS A 291 33.94 2.25 5.77
C LYS A 291 34.81 2.81 4.64
N ILE A 292 35.78 3.64 5.01
CA ILE A 292 37.07 3.70 4.30
C ILE A 292 38.13 3.21 5.31
N PRO A 293 38.61 1.96 5.21
CA PRO A 293 39.80 1.56 5.95
C PRO A 293 41.02 2.23 5.29
N HIS A 294 41.68 3.11 6.06
CA HIS A 294 42.92 3.78 5.68
C HIS A 294 44.02 2.71 5.57
N PHE A 295 44.31 2.23 4.36
CA PHE A 295 45.46 1.36 4.09
C PHE A 295 46.75 2.19 4.21
N ASN A 296 47.37 2.18 5.38
CA ASN A 296 48.73 2.66 5.54
C ASN A 296 49.70 1.64 4.93
N SER A 297 50.27 2.01 3.80
CA SER A 297 51.28 1.27 3.07
C SER A 297 52.58 1.17 3.88
N ILE A 298 52.95 -0.08 4.19
CA ILE A 298 54.23 -0.48 4.76
C ILE A 298 55.31 -0.30 3.67
N LYS A 299 56.19 0.69 3.84
CA LYS A 299 57.42 0.79 3.05
C LYS A 299 58.49 -0.07 3.71
N SER A 300 58.82 -1.21 3.12
CA SER A 300 60.03 -1.95 3.41
C SER A 300 61.02 -1.87 2.24
N LEU A 301 62.24 -1.45 2.58
CA LEU A 301 63.52 -1.95 2.05
C LEU A 301 63.84 -1.78 0.56
N LEU A 302 64.68 -0.79 0.27
CA LEU A 302 65.71 -0.90 -0.77
C LEU A 302 66.99 -0.24 -0.27
N GLY A 303 67.86 -1.07 0.31
CA GLY A 303 69.29 -0.77 0.39
C GLY A 303 69.95 -1.28 -0.88
N ARG A 304 70.78 -0.46 -1.53
CA ARG A 304 71.78 -0.93 -2.48
C ARG A 304 73.07 -0.14 -2.29
N LYS A 305 74.09 -0.81 -1.76
CA LYS A 305 75.49 -0.38 -1.80
C LYS A 305 76.02 -0.47 -3.23
N LYS A 306 76.74 0.54 -3.69
CA LYS A 306 78.17 0.47 -3.97
C LYS A 306 78.75 1.87 -3.95
#